data_AF-A0AAV4KRM6-F1
#
_entry.id   AF-A0AAV4KRM6-F1
#
_cell.length_a   1.000
_cell.length_b   1.000
_cell.length_c   1.000
_cell.angle_alpha   90.00
_cell.angle_beta   90.00
_cell.angle_gamma   90.00
#
_symmetry.space_group_name_H-M   'P 1'
#
loop_
_entity.id
_entity.type
_entity.pdbx_description
1 polymer ?
#
loop_
_entity_poly.entity_id
_entity_poly.type
_entity_poly.pdbx_seq_one_letter_code
_entity_poly.pdbx_strand_id
1 'polypeptide(L)'
;MNSGNIYGVCQQIVDIDVDGTLLPHYAGMSFMRCCGSGRSASEELRASDKRDRARPPTRAKRIGAGSGKILASPEWLPKWDGEDLPSVALPASGPLRVWMPRQNRWVQEMHLKEYVSTRQGPQWDGQQGCLTIPKGHFLNLASKLLARNQRIVIGREYDPLEACTASCQEAELPICHCSCRARYHGGGRWMAGWAILEERDTRIGRQSWDWIVVTLSDSP
;
A
#
# COMPACT_ATOMS: atom_id res chain seq x y z
N MET A 1 -24.94 16.65 -8.28
CA MET A 1 -24.83 17.67 -7.21
C MET A 1 -23.44 17.55 -6.61
N ASN A 2 -22.76 18.69 -6.42
CA ASN A 2 -21.35 18.78 -6.03
C ASN A 2 -21.05 18.02 -4.73
N SER A 3 -20.22 16.98 -4.81
CA SER A 3 -19.58 16.35 -3.66
C SER A 3 -18.41 17.22 -3.21
N GLY A 4 -18.67 18.13 -2.26
CA GLY A 4 -17.64 18.87 -1.55
C GLY A 4 -16.93 17.95 -0.56
N ASN A 5 -15.61 17.82 -0.68
CA ASN A 5 -14.80 17.12 0.30
C ASN A 5 -14.77 17.90 1.61
N ILE A 6 -15.23 17.29 2.71
CA ILE A 6 -15.09 17.85 4.05
C ILE A 6 -13.73 17.41 4.60
N TYR A 7 -12.80 18.35 4.70
CA TYR A 7 -11.51 18.14 5.36
C TYR A 7 -11.69 18.34 6.87
N GLY A 8 -11.95 17.25 7.59
CA GLY A 8 -11.83 17.21 9.05
C GLY A 8 -10.39 16.89 9.46
N VAL A 9 -9.92 17.46 10.57
CA VAL A 9 -8.56 17.32 11.14
C VAL A 9 -8.25 15.90 11.66
N CYS A 10 -9.11 14.94 11.36
CA CYS A 10 -8.97 13.51 11.62
C CYS A 10 -8.68 12.85 10.27
N GLN A 11 -7.52 12.21 10.11
CA GLN A 11 -7.09 11.53 8.88
C GLN A 11 -7.94 10.28 8.53
N GLN A 12 -9.22 10.22 8.91
CA GLN A 12 -10.15 9.23 8.42
C GLN A 12 -10.69 9.68 7.05
N ILE A 13 -10.26 8.97 6.01
CA ILE A 13 -10.91 9.04 4.71
C ILE A 13 -12.27 8.35 4.86
N VAL A 14 -13.35 9.10 4.66
CA VAL A 14 -14.71 8.58 4.56
C VAL A 14 -15.19 8.80 3.14
N ASP A 15 -15.65 7.74 2.49
CA ASP A 15 -16.39 7.85 1.23
C ASP A 15 -17.88 8.01 1.54
N ILE A 16 -18.58 8.76 0.69
CA ILE A 16 -20.04 8.88 0.75
C ILE A 16 -20.60 8.08 -0.41
N ASP A 17 -21.37 7.03 -0.11
CA ASP A 17 -22.04 6.21 -1.12
C ASP A 17 -23.17 7.00 -1.82
N VAL A 18 -23.67 6.48 -2.93
CA VAL A 18 -24.69 7.13 -3.78
C VAL A 18 -26.01 7.41 -3.06
N ASP A 19 -26.28 6.72 -1.95
CA ASP A 19 -27.45 6.93 -1.09
C ASP A 19 -27.18 7.84 0.11
N GLY A 20 -25.98 8.42 0.20
CA GLY A 20 -25.56 9.31 1.29
C GLY A 20 -24.97 8.57 2.50
N THR A 21 -24.79 7.26 2.43
CA THR A 21 -24.22 6.48 3.53
C THR A 21 -22.71 6.72 3.65
N LEU A 22 -22.24 7.00 4.87
CA LEU A 22 -20.82 7.16 5.18
C LEU A 22 -20.13 5.79 5.25
N LEU A 23 -19.14 5.57 4.39
CA LEU A 23 -18.30 4.37 4.38
C LEU A 23 -16.96 4.69 5.07
N PRO A 24 -16.69 4.17 6.28
CA PRO A 24 -15.42 4.38 6.94
C PRO A 24 -14.33 3.55 6.25
N HIS A 25 -13.30 4.22 5.73
CA HIS A 25 -12.05 3.56 5.36
C HIS A 25 -11.04 3.63 6.52
N TYR A 26 -10.23 2.57 6.64
CA TYR A 26 -9.20 2.30 7.67
C TYR A 26 -9.69 1.71 9.01
N ALA A 27 -9.66 0.38 9.09
CA ALA A 27 -9.75 -0.37 10.35
C ALA A 27 -8.46 -0.33 11.21
N GLY A 28 -7.38 0.26 10.70
CA GLY A 28 -6.06 0.29 11.36
C GLY A 28 -5.93 1.27 12.52
N MET A 29 -6.88 2.20 12.69
CA MET A 29 -6.94 3.18 13.79
C MET A 29 -8.23 3.04 14.61
N SER A 30 -8.73 1.81 14.76
CA SER A 30 -10.04 1.51 15.38
C SER A 30 -10.17 1.82 16.88
N PHE A 31 -9.09 2.27 17.53
CA PHE A 31 -9.06 2.64 18.94
C PHE A 31 -9.28 4.15 19.20
N MET A 32 -9.24 5.01 18.19
CA MET A 32 -9.52 6.44 18.36
C MET A 32 -11.00 6.77 18.16
N ARG A 33 -11.56 7.59 19.05
CA ARG A 33 -12.90 8.17 18.91
C ARG A 33 -12.84 9.34 17.93
N CYS A 34 -13.80 9.43 17.00
CA CYS A 34 -13.93 10.56 16.11
C CYS A 34 -14.17 11.84 16.92
N CYS A 35 -13.36 12.88 16.69
CA CYS A 35 -13.42 14.13 17.46
C CYS A 35 -14.75 14.91 17.24
N GLY A 36 -15.45 14.67 16.13
CA GLY A 36 -16.73 15.30 15.82
C GLY A 36 -17.95 14.55 16.37
N SER A 37 -17.91 13.21 16.44
CA SER A 37 -19.07 12.40 16.88
C SER A 37 -18.89 11.73 18.25
N GLY A 38 -17.67 11.70 18.81
CA GLY A 38 -17.33 11.03 20.06
C GLY A 38 -17.38 9.50 20.02
N ARG A 39 -17.69 8.91 18.85
CA ARG A 39 -17.88 7.46 18.65
C ARG A 39 -16.62 6.79 18.11
N SER A 40 -16.41 5.52 18.47
CA SER A 40 -15.34 4.70 17.91
C SER A 40 -15.84 3.88 16.73
N ALA A 41 -14.97 3.60 15.74
CA ALA A 41 -15.30 2.77 14.57
C ALA A 41 -15.87 1.38 14.95
N SER A 42 -15.51 0.88 16.13
CA SER A 42 -15.99 -0.39 16.69
C SER A 42 -17.47 -0.40 17.07
N GLU A 43 -18.06 0.74 17.43
CA GLU A 43 -19.49 0.83 17.82
C GLU A 43 -20.40 0.80 16.58
N GLU A 44 -20.01 1.47 15.51
CA GLU A 44 -20.77 1.50 14.25
C GLU A 44 -20.66 0.17 13.48
N LEU A 45 -19.48 -0.45 13.47
CA LEU A 45 -19.30 -1.79 12.89
C LEU A 45 -20.19 -2.82 13.61
N ARG A 46 -20.34 -2.76 14.94
CA ARG A 46 -21.24 -3.65 15.70
C ARG A 46 -22.72 -3.40 15.41
N ALA A 47 -23.11 -2.16 15.07
CA ALA A 47 -24.47 -1.81 14.69
C ALA A 47 -24.82 -2.17 13.24
N SER A 48 -23.82 -2.20 12.34
CA SER A 48 -23.99 -2.66 10.95
C SER A 48 -24.02 -4.19 10.85
N ASP A 49 -23.17 -4.89 11.59
CA ASP A 49 -23.06 -6.37 11.57
C ASP A 49 -24.36 -7.05 12.07
N LYS A 50 -25.13 -6.38 12.95
CA LYS A 50 -26.47 -6.83 13.36
C LYS A 50 -27.53 -6.63 12.28
N ARG A 51 -27.40 -5.64 11.40
CA ARG A 51 -28.31 -5.40 10.28
C ARG A 51 -28.02 -6.34 9.10
N ASP A 52 -26.75 -6.64 8.84
CA ASP A 52 -26.34 -7.52 7.74
C ASP A 52 -26.64 -9.00 8.00
N ARG A 53 -26.63 -9.46 9.26
CA ARG A 53 -27.02 -10.84 9.61
C ARG A 53 -28.50 -11.18 9.39
N ALA A 54 -29.38 -10.18 9.25
CA ALA A 54 -30.80 -10.39 9.00
C ALA A 54 -31.15 -10.54 7.51
N ARG A 55 -30.19 -10.28 6.61
CA ARG A 55 -30.41 -10.38 5.16
C ARG A 55 -29.93 -11.74 4.66
N PRO A 56 -30.80 -12.62 4.14
CA PRO A 56 -30.34 -13.88 3.54
C PRO A 56 -29.36 -13.56 2.40
N PRO A 57 -28.26 -14.32 2.26
CA PRO A 57 -27.23 -14.01 1.29
C PRO A 57 -27.82 -14.13 -0.11
N THR A 58 -28.15 -13.01 -0.73
CA THR A 58 -28.36 -12.95 -2.17
C THR A 58 -27.03 -13.31 -2.81
N ARG A 59 -27.01 -14.44 -3.50
CA ARG A 59 -25.88 -14.98 -4.28
C ARG A 59 -25.33 -13.89 -5.19
N ALA A 60 -24.38 -13.10 -4.69
CA ALA A 60 -23.66 -12.13 -5.48
C ALA A 60 -22.93 -12.91 -6.57
N LYS A 61 -23.27 -12.59 -7.82
CA LYS A 61 -22.56 -13.08 -9.02
C LYS A 61 -21.07 -12.87 -8.78
N ARG A 62 -20.29 -13.97 -8.72
CA ARG A 62 -18.85 -13.92 -8.87
C ARG A 62 -18.58 -13.26 -10.23
N ILE A 63 -18.26 -11.98 -10.22
CA ILE A 63 -17.69 -11.31 -11.38
C ILE A 63 -16.40 -12.08 -11.69
N GLY A 64 -16.30 -12.53 -12.93
CA GLY A 64 -15.50 -13.67 -13.37
C GLY A 64 -14.02 -13.61 -13.01
N ALA A 65 -13.42 -14.81 -12.98
CA ALA A 65 -11.99 -15.02 -12.99
C ALA A 65 -11.31 -14.05 -14.00
N GLY A 66 -10.44 -13.19 -13.50
CA GLY A 66 -9.69 -12.25 -14.33
C GLY A 66 -8.88 -13.00 -15.38
N SER A 67 -9.09 -12.61 -16.64
CA SER A 67 -8.50 -13.12 -17.88
C SER A 67 -7.02 -13.52 -17.76
N GLY A 68 -6.64 -14.65 -18.35
CA GLY A 68 -5.25 -15.16 -18.44
C GLY A 68 -4.26 -14.28 -19.21
N LYS A 69 -4.54 -12.98 -19.39
CA LYS A 69 -3.63 -12.01 -20.00
C LYS A 69 -2.58 -11.59 -18.98
N ILE A 70 -1.32 -11.67 -19.38
CA ILE A 70 -0.19 -11.13 -18.62
C ILE A 70 -0.37 -9.62 -18.44
N LEU A 71 -0.18 -9.13 -17.22
CA LEU A 71 -0.27 -7.71 -16.93
C LEU A 71 0.97 -6.99 -17.50
N ALA A 72 0.72 -5.86 -18.17
CA ALA A 72 1.79 -4.96 -18.58
C ALA A 72 2.41 -4.28 -17.36
N SER A 73 3.64 -3.79 -17.50
CA SER A 73 4.28 -2.95 -16.50
C SER A 73 3.49 -1.64 -16.33
N PRO A 74 3.20 -1.19 -15.10
CA PRO A 74 2.49 0.06 -14.87
C PRO A 74 3.31 1.26 -15.32
N GLU A 75 2.64 2.31 -15.82
CA GLU A 75 3.32 3.53 -16.30
C GLU A 75 4.10 4.27 -15.21
N TRP A 76 3.71 4.10 -13.94
CA TRP A 76 4.39 4.70 -12.80
C TRP A 76 5.69 3.99 -12.42
N LEU A 77 5.94 2.78 -12.93
CA LEU A 77 7.12 1.99 -12.58
C LEU A 77 8.28 2.31 -13.54
N PRO A 78 9.45 2.77 -13.06
CA PRO A 78 10.59 2.99 -13.94
C PRO A 78 11.12 1.66 -14.52
N LYS A 79 11.67 1.74 -15.75
CA LYS A 79 12.25 0.59 -16.46
C LYS A 79 13.69 0.36 -16.06
N TRP A 80 14.04 -0.81 -15.54
CA TRP A 80 15.40 -1.18 -15.14
C TRP A 80 16.03 -1.99 -16.27
N ASP A 81 17.17 -1.58 -16.85
CA ASP A 81 18.00 -2.27 -17.85
C ASP A 81 17.40 -3.48 -18.62
N GLY A 82 16.20 -3.33 -19.19
CA GLY A 82 15.47 -4.41 -19.88
C GLY A 82 14.90 -5.52 -18.98
N GLU A 83 15.00 -5.41 -17.66
CA GLU A 83 14.42 -6.30 -16.67
C GLU A 83 13.14 -5.73 -16.05
N ASP A 84 12.08 -6.53 -16.08
CA ASP A 84 10.90 -6.29 -15.26
C ASP A 84 11.07 -7.02 -13.92
N LEU A 85 11.15 -6.27 -12.83
CA LEU A 85 11.34 -6.82 -11.47
C LEU A 85 10.05 -6.69 -10.64
N PRO A 86 9.79 -7.63 -9.71
CA PRO A 86 8.74 -7.46 -8.72
C PRO A 86 8.94 -6.14 -7.97
N SER A 87 7.85 -5.39 -7.81
CA SER A 87 7.93 -3.99 -7.40
C SER A 87 6.95 -3.70 -6.27
N VAL A 88 7.44 -3.01 -5.24
CA VAL A 88 6.65 -2.50 -4.12
C VAL A 88 6.82 -1.00 -4.04
N ALA A 89 5.75 -0.25 -4.32
CA ALA A 89 5.75 1.21 -4.23
C ALA A 89 4.97 1.68 -3.00
N LEU A 90 5.53 2.65 -2.28
CA LEU A 90 4.98 3.29 -1.10
C LEU A 90 4.67 4.76 -1.40
N PRO A 91 3.44 5.06 -1.82
CA PRO A 91 3.00 6.45 -1.92
C PRO A 91 2.94 7.10 -0.52
N ALA A 92 2.99 8.42 -0.44
CA ALA A 92 2.95 9.17 0.82
C ALA A 92 1.62 8.93 1.56
N SER A 93 0.52 8.81 0.84
CA SER A 93 -0.82 8.48 1.36
C SER A 93 -1.40 7.21 0.72
N GLY A 94 -2.39 6.59 1.37
CA GLY A 94 -3.06 5.41 0.81
C GLY A 94 -2.33 4.08 1.06
N PRO A 95 -2.75 2.99 0.37
CA PRO A 95 -2.13 1.67 0.45
C PRO A 95 -0.81 1.58 -0.32
N LEU A 96 0.01 0.56 -0.03
CA LEU A 96 1.16 0.23 -0.86
C LEU A 96 0.71 -0.42 -2.17
N ARG A 97 1.45 -0.20 -3.25
CA ARG A 97 1.20 -0.74 -4.59
C ARG A 97 2.19 -1.86 -4.88
N VAL A 98 1.70 -2.95 -5.47
CA VAL A 98 2.48 -4.14 -5.76
C VAL A 98 2.20 -4.59 -7.17
N TRP A 99 3.28 -4.82 -7.90
CA TRP A 99 3.21 -5.37 -9.25
C TRP A 99 4.28 -6.45 -9.42
N MET A 100 3.92 -7.55 -10.08
CA MET A 100 4.85 -8.61 -10.43
C MET A 100 4.87 -8.87 -11.93
N PRO A 101 6.06 -9.02 -12.52
CA PRO A 101 6.22 -9.20 -13.95
C PRO A 101 5.66 -10.54 -14.42
N ARG A 102 5.27 -10.61 -15.70
CA ARG A 102 4.93 -11.85 -16.41
C ARG A 102 3.81 -12.69 -15.77
N GLN A 103 3.00 -12.06 -14.92
CA GLN A 103 1.88 -12.71 -14.24
C GLN A 103 0.58 -12.02 -14.61
N ASN A 104 -0.48 -12.80 -14.73
CA ASN A 104 -1.83 -12.25 -14.76
C ASN A 104 -2.28 -11.84 -13.35
N ARG A 105 -3.36 -11.07 -13.26
CA ARG A 105 -3.90 -10.56 -11.99
C ARG A 105 -4.15 -11.66 -10.96
N TRP A 106 -4.75 -12.79 -11.37
CA TRP A 106 -5.13 -13.86 -10.45
C TRP A 106 -3.91 -14.52 -9.80
N VAL A 107 -2.86 -14.81 -10.58
CA VAL A 107 -1.61 -15.38 -10.07
C VAL A 107 -0.95 -14.41 -9.08
N GLN A 108 -0.94 -13.11 -9.40
CA GLN A 108 -0.41 -12.10 -8.48
C GLN A 108 -1.19 -12.07 -7.16
N GLU A 109 -2.53 -12.06 -7.22
CA GLU A 109 -3.40 -12.08 -6.04
C GLU A 109 -3.15 -13.31 -5.15
N MET A 110 -2.97 -14.48 -5.75
CA MET A 110 -2.69 -15.73 -5.01
C MET A 110 -1.37 -15.65 -4.25
N HIS A 111 -0.28 -15.24 -4.89
CA HIS A 111 1.01 -15.06 -4.21
C HIS A 111 0.93 -14.04 -3.07
N LEU A 112 0.25 -12.92 -3.29
CA LEU A 112 0.14 -11.89 -2.26
C LEU A 112 -0.68 -12.35 -1.05
N LYS A 113 -1.71 -13.19 -1.24
CA LYS A 113 -2.47 -13.79 -0.12
C LYS A 113 -1.61 -14.70 0.76
N GLU A 114 -0.59 -15.35 0.21
CA GLU A 114 0.39 -16.13 1.00
C GLU A 114 1.34 -15.22 1.79
N TYR A 115 1.61 -14.02 1.27
CA TYR A 115 2.55 -13.10 1.88
C TYR A 115 1.91 -12.26 2.98
N VAL A 116 0.66 -11.85 2.80
CA VAL A 116 -0.06 -10.98 3.73
C VAL A 116 -1.39 -11.58 4.17
N SER A 117 -1.55 -11.75 5.48
CA SER A 117 -2.85 -12.07 6.08
C SER A 117 -3.59 -10.76 6.33
N THR A 118 -4.57 -10.44 5.48
CA THR A 118 -5.43 -9.28 5.63
C THR A 118 -6.89 -9.72 5.56
N ARG A 119 -7.76 -9.07 6.33
CA ARG A 119 -9.21 -9.40 6.35
C ARG A 119 -9.85 -9.24 4.98
N GLN A 120 -9.42 -8.25 4.19
CA GLN A 120 -9.99 -7.95 2.88
C GLN A 120 -9.20 -8.57 1.73
N GLY A 121 -7.98 -9.06 1.97
CA GLY A 121 -7.08 -9.50 0.92
C GLY A 121 -6.47 -8.35 0.10
N PRO A 122 -5.52 -8.64 -0.79
CA PRO A 122 -5.03 -7.70 -1.80
C PRO A 122 -6.18 -7.17 -2.67
N GLN A 123 -6.22 -5.88 -2.94
CA GLN A 123 -7.24 -5.24 -3.78
C GLN A 123 -6.66 -4.81 -5.12
N TRP A 124 -7.39 -4.98 -6.21
CA TRP A 124 -6.94 -4.52 -7.52
C TRP A 124 -7.25 -3.05 -7.73
N ASP A 125 -6.23 -2.27 -8.06
CA ASP A 125 -6.35 -0.90 -8.54
C ASP A 125 -6.26 -0.90 -10.07
N GLY A 126 -7.41 -0.76 -10.72
CA GLY A 126 -7.50 -0.74 -12.18
C GLY A 126 -6.93 0.51 -12.82
N GLN A 127 -6.84 1.62 -12.09
CA GLN A 127 -6.26 2.86 -12.59
C GLN A 127 -4.74 2.78 -12.61
N GLN A 128 -4.16 2.18 -11.56
CA GLN A 128 -2.71 2.04 -11.42
C GLN A 128 -2.18 0.72 -12.01
N GLY A 129 -3.06 -0.19 -12.44
CA GLY A 129 -2.67 -1.47 -13.05
C GLY A 129 -1.94 -2.41 -12.08
N CYS A 130 -2.24 -2.35 -10.78
CA CYS A 130 -1.50 -3.07 -9.75
C CYS A 130 -2.41 -3.56 -8.61
N LEU A 131 -1.86 -4.43 -7.76
CA LEU A 131 -2.51 -4.79 -6.50
C LEU A 131 -2.13 -3.82 -5.39
N THR A 132 -3.05 -3.59 -4.45
CA THR A 132 -2.86 -2.72 -3.31
C THR A 132 -3.03 -3.49 -2.00
N ILE A 133 -2.22 -3.13 -1.02
CA ILE A 133 -2.16 -3.79 0.29
C ILE A 133 -2.03 -2.70 1.38
N PRO A 134 -2.50 -2.93 2.62
CA PRO A 134 -2.23 -2.00 3.71
C PRO A 134 -0.73 -1.80 3.98
N LYS A 135 -0.32 -0.54 4.20
CA LYS A 135 1.09 -0.16 4.42
C LYS A 135 1.80 -0.93 5.53
N GLY A 136 1.08 -1.31 6.57
CA GLY A 136 1.63 -2.08 7.70
C GLY A 136 2.24 -3.43 7.32
N HIS A 137 1.95 -3.95 6.12
CA HIS A 137 2.55 -5.20 5.64
C HIS A 137 3.81 -5.00 4.82
N PHE A 138 4.28 -3.77 4.62
CA PHE A 138 5.39 -3.46 3.72
C PHE A 138 6.60 -4.36 3.94
N LEU A 139 7.16 -4.37 5.16
CA LEU A 139 8.42 -5.06 5.43
C LEU A 139 8.28 -6.57 5.19
N ASN A 140 7.25 -7.19 5.75
CA ASN A 140 6.99 -8.62 5.57
C ASN A 140 6.75 -8.99 4.09
N LEU A 141 6.03 -8.15 3.35
CA LEU A 141 5.81 -8.37 1.91
C LEU A 141 7.12 -8.27 1.12
N ALA A 142 7.87 -7.18 1.32
CA ALA A 142 9.12 -6.93 0.61
C ALA A 142 10.15 -8.02 0.91
N SER A 143 10.31 -8.44 2.17
CA SER A 143 11.19 -9.57 2.54
C SER A 143 10.84 -10.87 1.81
N LYS A 144 9.55 -11.22 1.75
CA LYS A 144 9.09 -12.45 1.08
C LYS A 144 9.28 -12.39 -0.43
N LEU A 145 8.99 -11.24 -1.04
CA LEU A 145 9.24 -11.03 -2.46
C LEU A 145 10.73 -11.10 -2.78
N LEU A 146 11.57 -10.48 -1.95
CA LEU A 146 13.02 -10.50 -2.13
C LEU A 146 13.60 -11.90 -1.99
N ALA A 147 13.22 -12.64 -0.95
CA ALA A 147 13.65 -14.02 -0.74
C ALA A 147 13.27 -14.94 -1.92
N ARG A 148 12.13 -14.69 -2.57
CA ARG A 148 11.66 -15.49 -3.72
C ARG A 148 12.32 -15.12 -5.04
N ASN A 149 12.59 -13.83 -5.27
CA ASN A 149 12.97 -13.31 -6.59
C ASN A 149 14.43 -12.87 -6.67
N GLN A 150 15.18 -12.92 -5.57
CA GLN A 150 16.56 -12.46 -5.40
C GLN A 150 16.75 -10.94 -5.54
N ARG A 151 15.99 -10.29 -6.44
CA ARG A 151 15.97 -8.84 -6.63
C ARG A 151 14.54 -8.33 -6.68
N ILE A 152 14.30 -7.19 -6.06
CA ILE A 152 13.03 -6.46 -6.16
C ILE A 152 13.29 -4.96 -6.27
N VAL A 153 12.27 -4.24 -6.73
CA VAL A 153 12.26 -2.79 -6.78
C VAL A 153 11.42 -2.27 -5.61
N ILE A 154 11.95 -1.30 -4.89
CA ILE A 154 11.22 -0.56 -3.87
C ILE A 154 11.15 0.90 -4.30
N GLY A 155 9.93 1.41 -4.46
CA GLY A 155 9.68 2.83 -4.72
C GLY A 155 9.14 3.51 -3.48
N ARG A 156 9.66 4.68 -3.13
CA ARG A 156 9.15 5.50 -2.04
C ARG A 156 8.87 6.89 -2.54
N GLU A 157 7.63 7.33 -2.37
CA GLU A 157 7.33 8.74 -2.52
C GLU A 157 7.99 9.51 -1.36
N TYR A 158 8.63 10.63 -1.70
CA TYR A 158 9.23 11.53 -0.72
C TYR A 158 8.95 12.99 -1.07
N ASP A 159 8.95 13.85 -0.06
CA ASP A 159 8.90 15.29 -0.22
C ASP A 159 10.33 15.86 -0.11
N PRO A 160 10.91 16.40 -1.20
CA PRO A 160 12.24 17.00 -1.17
C PRO A 160 12.32 18.25 -0.28
N LEU A 161 11.18 18.84 0.11
CA LEU A 161 11.10 20.03 0.95
C LEU A 161 10.88 19.70 2.43
N GLU A 162 10.47 18.47 2.77
CA GLU A 162 10.21 18.07 4.15
C GLU A 162 11.51 17.61 4.82
N ALA A 163 11.99 18.36 5.81
CA ALA A 163 13.21 18.03 6.54
C ALA A 163 13.08 16.70 7.31
N CYS A 164 14.14 15.88 7.29
CA CYS A 164 14.21 14.68 8.13
C CYS A 164 14.45 15.06 9.60
N THR A 165 13.47 14.81 10.46
CA THR A 165 13.53 15.14 11.89
C THR A 165 14.15 13.99 12.71
N ALA A 166 14.58 14.29 13.94
CA ALA A 166 15.05 13.27 14.87
C ALA A 166 13.98 12.18 15.12
N SER A 167 12.70 12.57 15.22
CA SER A 167 11.59 11.62 15.37
C SER A 167 11.50 10.64 14.20
N CYS A 168 11.78 11.08 12.96
CA CYS A 168 11.86 10.17 11.82
C CYS A 168 13.04 9.19 11.94
N GLN A 169 14.20 9.68 12.37
CA GLN A 169 15.39 8.84 12.52
C GLN A 169 15.23 7.81 13.64
N GLU A 170 14.41 8.09 14.65
CA GLU A 170 14.16 7.21 15.79
C GLU A 170 12.91 6.33 15.63
N ALA A 171 12.10 6.56 14.58
CA ALA A 171 10.83 5.87 14.39
C ALA A 171 10.99 4.35 14.19
N GLU A 172 10.04 3.59 14.74
CA GLU A 172 10.07 2.12 14.70
C GLU A 172 9.42 1.52 13.44
N LEU A 173 8.42 2.19 12.87
CA LEU A 173 7.66 1.70 11.71
C LEU A 173 8.31 2.14 10.40
N PRO A 174 8.42 1.33 9.34
CA PRO A 174 9.24 1.63 8.15
C PRO A 174 8.60 2.62 7.13
N ILE A 175 7.76 3.55 7.61
CA ILE A 175 6.99 4.48 6.80
C ILE A 175 7.49 5.92 7.07
N CYS A 176 8.22 6.49 6.11
CA CYS A 176 8.51 7.94 6.02
C CYS A 176 8.16 8.42 4.61
N HIS A 177 7.83 9.71 4.52
CA HIS A 177 7.61 10.48 3.30
C HIS A 177 8.54 11.71 3.22
N CYS A 178 9.43 11.83 4.20
CA CYS A 178 10.39 12.90 4.37
C CYS A 178 11.56 12.82 3.39
N SER A 179 12.29 13.92 3.22
CA SER A 179 13.41 14.05 2.28
C SER A 179 14.56 13.05 2.46
N CYS A 180 14.62 12.31 3.58
CA CYS A 180 15.61 11.25 3.74
C CYS A 180 15.34 10.00 2.90
N ARG A 181 14.21 9.95 2.18
CA ARG A 181 13.84 8.81 1.30
C ARG A 181 13.75 7.49 2.08
N ALA A 182 13.45 7.61 3.37
CA ALA A 182 13.52 6.56 4.37
C ALA A 182 14.92 5.94 4.63
N ARG A 183 16.02 6.44 4.04
CA ARG A 183 17.37 5.87 4.24
C ARG A 183 17.81 5.89 5.70
N TYR A 184 17.53 6.99 6.40
CA TYR A 184 17.86 7.18 7.81
C TYR A 184 16.69 6.92 8.75
N HIS A 185 15.53 6.56 8.20
CA HIS A 185 14.32 6.32 8.97
C HIS A 185 14.50 5.12 9.89
N GLY A 186 14.21 5.28 11.19
CA GLY A 186 14.48 4.25 12.19
C GLY A 186 15.95 3.80 12.22
N GLY A 187 16.88 4.71 11.94
CA GLY A 187 18.32 4.46 11.83
C GLY A 187 18.70 3.56 10.65
N GLY A 188 17.84 3.45 9.63
CA GLY A 188 18.06 2.60 8.46
C GLY A 188 17.89 1.10 8.72
N ARG A 189 17.49 0.69 9.93
CA ARG A 189 17.40 -0.72 10.35
C ARG A 189 16.41 -1.53 9.51
N TRP A 190 15.43 -0.90 8.87
CA TRP A 190 14.46 -1.58 8.02
C TRP A 190 15.09 -2.20 6.76
N MET A 191 16.29 -1.78 6.36
CA MET A 191 17.07 -2.36 5.25
C MET A 191 18.11 -3.39 5.72
N ALA A 192 18.12 -3.76 7.01
CA ALA A 192 19.10 -4.70 7.53
C ALA A 192 19.05 -6.04 6.75
N GLY A 193 20.21 -6.46 6.24
CA GLY A 193 20.36 -7.67 5.43
C GLY A 193 20.04 -7.50 3.94
N TRP A 194 19.78 -6.28 3.46
CA TRP A 194 19.58 -5.97 2.04
C TRP A 194 20.69 -5.06 1.52
N ALA A 195 21.10 -5.29 0.27
CA ALA A 195 22.05 -4.43 -0.44
C ALA A 195 21.34 -3.69 -1.58
N ILE A 196 21.66 -2.41 -1.76
CA ILE A 196 21.17 -1.59 -2.87
C ILE A 196 22.10 -1.83 -4.07
N LEU A 197 21.53 -2.26 -5.19
CA LEU A 197 22.26 -2.49 -6.44
C LEU A 197 22.21 -1.26 -7.36
N GLU A 198 21.05 -0.64 -7.43
CA GLU A 198 20.80 0.53 -8.28
C GLU A 198 19.83 1.46 -7.58
N GLU A 199 19.97 2.76 -7.80
CA GLU A 199 19.10 3.78 -7.23
C GLU A 199 18.86 4.90 -8.25
N ARG A 200 17.62 5.42 -8.28
CA ARG A 200 17.29 6.59 -9.09
C ARG A 200 16.06 7.32 -8.60
N ASP A 201 16.06 8.62 -8.87
CA ASP A 201 14.93 9.50 -8.64
C ASP A 201 14.08 9.66 -9.91
N THR A 202 12.76 9.75 -9.72
CA THR A 202 11.83 10.14 -10.80
C THR A 202 10.80 11.12 -10.28
N ARG A 203 10.17 11.85 -11.21
CA ARG A 203 9.02 12.70 -10.91
C ARG A 203 7.82 12.22 -11.72
N ILE A 204 6.76 11.80 -11.02
CA ILE A 204 5.53 11.29 -11.64
C ILE A 204 4.41 12.27 -11.28
N GLY A 205 3.99 13.07 -12.25
CA GLY A 205 3.12 14.21 -11.99
C GLY A 205 3.76 15.18 -10.99
N ARG A 206 3.16 15.32 -9.81
CA ARG A 206 3.65 16.20 -8.73
C ARG A 206 4.46 15.47 -7.66
N GLN A 207 4.55 14.15 -7.75
CA GLN A 207 5.16 13.31 -6.72
C GLN A 207 6.62 13.04 -7.07
N SER A 208 7.50 13.17 -6.08
CA SER A 208 8.91 12.76 -6.20
C SER A 208 9.06 11.35 -5.64
N TRP A 209 9.76 10.50 -6.38
CA TRP A 209 9.92 9.10 -6.05
C TRP A 209 11.39 8.72 -6.05
N ASP A 210 11.81 8.06 -4.98
CA ASP A 210 13.11 7.39 -4.86
C ASP A 210 12.87 5.90 -5.14
N TRP A 211 13.63 5.35 -6.08
CA TRP A 211 13.51 3.96 -6.47
C TRP A 211 14.84 3.25 -6.28
N ILE A 212 14.81 2.12 -5.57
CA ILE A 212 15.97 1.28 -5.34
C ILE A 212 15.72 -0.15 -5.84
N VAL A 213 16.71 -0.73 -6.48
CA VAL A 213 16.79 -2.19 -6.69
C VAL A 213 17.56 -2.76 -5.51
N VAL A 214 16.95 -3.72 -4.83
CA VAL A 214 17.57 -4.38 -3.67
C VAL A 214 17.76 -5.86 -3.92
N THR A 215 18.85 -6.39 -3.41
CA THR A 215 19.15 -7.83 -3.26
C THR A 215 19.29 -8.18 -1.78
N LEU A 216 19.26 -9.45 -1.42
CA LEU A 216 19.79 -9.89 -0.13
C LEU A 216 21.30 -9.56 -0.10
N SER A 217 21.76 -8.98 1.00
CA SER A 217 23.20 -8.81 1.22
C SER A 217 23.85 -10.19 1.26
N ASP A 218 24.99 -10.33 0.59
CA ASP A 218 25.91 -11.42 0.90
C ASP A 218 26.39 -11.17 2.33
N SER A 219 25.82 -11.85 3.32
CA SER A 219 26.42 -11.86 4.66
C SER A 219 27.82 -12.48 4.54
N PRO A 220 28.86 -11.91 5.18
CA PRO A 220 30.05 -12.70 5.50
C PRO A 220 29.69 -13.90 6.40
#